data_AF-A0A091QHD5-F1
#
_entry.id   AF-A0A091QHD5-F1
#
_cell.length_a   1.000
_cell.length_b   1.000
_cell.length_c   1.000
_cell.angle_alpha   90.00
_cell.angle_beta   90.00
_cell.angle_gamma   90.00
#
_symmetry.space_group_name_H-M   'P 1'
#
loop_
_entity.id
_entity.type
_entity.pdbx_description
1 polymer ?
#
loop_
_entity_poly.entity_id
_entity_poly.type
_entity_poly.pdbx_seq_one_letter_code
_entity_poly.pdbx_strand_id
1 'polypeptide(L)'
;QIWNQYFSAKDTVYAVIPAAKFDVMWKRAQKCPSFLYALPRKEGYEFFVGQWSGTELHFTSLINIQTQGEAAPSQLVLYHYPELQKEKGIVLMTAERDSKFLVVHEAQCLANQVQLFYATDRSETYELVETFNHRSSEFKYMSVIAELEQSGLGRELRPGQVSDKS
;
A
#
# COMPACT_ATOMS: atom_id res chain seq x y z
N GLN A 1 4.05 19.33 12.54
CA GLN A 1 5.36 19.09 13.20
C GLN A 1 5.25 18.03 14.30
N ILE A 2 4.25 18.10 15.20
CA ILE A 2 4.08 17.15 16.32
C ILE A 2 4.00 15.68 15.87
N TRP A 3 3.19 15.34 14.86
CA TRP A 3 3.08 13.96 14.35
C TRP A 3 4.43 13.41 13.87
N ASN A 4 5.13 14.21 13.04
CA ASN A 4 6.45 13.86 12.55
C ASN A 4 7.46 13.71 13.69
N GLN A 5 7.43 14.58 14.69
CA GLN A 5 8.32 14.49 15.86
C GLN A 5 8.03 13.23 16.68
N TYR A 6 6.76 12.89 16.90
CA TYR A 6 6.35 11.73 17.68
C TYR A 6 6.76 10.40 17.04
N PHE A 7 6.71 10.29 15.70
CA PHE A 7 7.11 9.09 14.99
C PHE A 7 8.54 9.10 14.45
N SER A 8 9.24 10.23 14.46
CA SER A 8 10.65 10.31 14.01
C SER A 8 11.59 9.37 14.77
N ALA A 9 11.22 8.98 15.99
CA ALA A 9 11.97 8.04 16.83
C ALA A 9 11.39 6.60 16.82
N LYS A 10 10.34 6.34 16.04
CA LYS A 10 9.63 5.06 16.01
C LYS A 10 9.93 4.31 14.71
N ASP A 11 10.13 3.00 14.81
CA ASP A 11 10.41 2.10 13.69
C ASP A 11 9.13 1.75 12.89
N THR A 12 8.40 2.78 12.45
CA THR A 12 7.13 2.64 11.74
C THR A 12 6.95 3.67 10.61
N VAL A 13 6.07 3.34 9.67
CA VAL A 13 5.64 4.23 8.59
C VAL A 13 4.60 5.20 9.12
N TYR A 14 4.73 6.47 8.77
CA TYR A 14 3.74 7.50 9.07
C TYR A 14 3.66 8.53 7.94
N ALA A 15 2.50 9.16 7.80
CA ALA A 15 2.30 10.21 6.81
C ALA A 15 1.30 11.27 7.28
N VAL A 16 1.37 12.44 6.62
CA VAL A 16 0.33 13.47 6.65
C VAL A 16 -0.22 13.57 5.24
N ILE A 17 -1.47 13.18 5.05
CA ILE A 17 -2.13 13.07 3.75
C ILE A 17 -3.04 14.28 3.57
N PRO A 18 -2.94 15.05 2.46
CA PRO A 18 -3.89 16.12 2.17
C PRO A 18 -5.32 15.60 2.04
N ALA A 19 -6.29 16.34 2.58
CA ALA A 19 -7.70 15.96 2.58
C ALA A 19 -8.21 15.55 1.18
N ALA A 20 -7.90 16.36 0.15
CA ALA A 20 -8.33 16.07 -1.22
C ALA A 20 -7.81 14.72 -1.74
N LYS A 21 -6.57 14.33 -1.40
CA LYS A 21 -6.02 13.02 -1.78
C LYS A 21 -6.71 11.90 -1.02
N PHE A 22 -6.95 12.10 0.28
CA PHE A 22 -7.66 11.12 1.10
C PHE A 22 -9.10 10.91 0.61
N ASP A 23 -9.81 11.97 0.23
CA ASP A 23 -11.19 11.87 -0.29
C ASP A 23 -11.28 10.99 -1.55
N VAL A 24 -10.34 11.16 -2.48
CA VAL A 24 -10.25 10.32 -3.70
C VAL A 24 -9.98 8.86 -3.31
N MET A 25 -8.97 8.63 -2.48
CA MET A 25 -8.60 7.30 -2.00
C MET A 25 -9.76 6.61 -1.28
N TRP A 26 -10.43 7.33 -0.38
CA TRP A 26 -11.50 6.81 0.46
C TRP A 26 -12.76 6.48 -0.34
N LYS A 27 -13.16 7.35 -1.28
CA LYS A 27 -14.28 7.08 -2.18
C LYS A 27 -14.07 5.82 -3.02
N ARG A 28 -12.82 5.60 -3.44
CA ARG A 28 -12.40 4.42 -4.21
C ARG A 28 -12.34 3.16 -3.34
N ALA A 29 -11.75 3.24 -2.15
CA ALA A 29 -11.69 2.15 -1.17
C ALA A 29 -13.08 1.62 -0.78
N GLN A 30 -14.08 2.49 -0.63
CA GLN A 30 -15.45 2.06 -0.33
C GLN A 30 -16.10 1.22 -1.44
N LYS A 31 -15.73 1.46 -2.71
CA LYS A 31 -16.26 0.71 -3.85
C LYS A 31 -15.46 -0.57 -4.11
N CYS A 32 -14.15 -0.47 -3.92
CA CYS A 32 -13.19 -1.49 -4.25
C CYS A 32 -12.28 -1.72 -3.02
N PRO A 33 -12.76 -2.48 -2.02
CA PRO A 33 -12.09 -2.59 -0.73
C PRO A 33 -10.87 -3.50 -0.73
N SER A 34 -10.64 -4.32 -1.76
CA SER A 34 -9.53 -5.27 -1.78
C SER A 34 -8.61 -5.03 -2.97
N PHE A 35 -7.30 -5.19 -2.82
CA PHE A 35 -6.39 -5.13 -3.96
C PHE A 35 -5.13 -5.94 -3.75
N LEU A 36 -4.47 -6.32 -4.85
CA LEU A 36 -3.21 -7.05 -4.85
C LEU A 36 -2.03 -6.07 -5.00
N TYR A 37 -1.04 -6.18 -4.13
CA TYR A 37 0.16 -5.35 -4.09
C TYR A 37 1.39 -6.22 -4.28
N ALA A 38 2.40 -5.69 -4.97
CA ALA A 38 3.64 -6.40 -5.24
C ALA A 38 4.77 -5.83 -4.37
N LEU A 39 5.43 -6.66 -3.58
CA LEU A 39 6.60 -6.30 -2.80
C LEU A 39 7.85 -6.88 -3.49
N PRO A 40 8.78 -6.04 -3.99
CA PRO A 40 10.02 -6.54 -4.55
C PRO A 40 10.82 -7.32 -3.50
N ARG A 41 11.31 -8.49 -3.87
CA ARG A 41 12.25 -9.28 -3.08
C ARG A 41 13.55 -9.47 -3.88
N LYS A 42 14.54 -10.16 -3.30
CA LYS A 42 15.81 -10.45 -4.00
C LYS A 42 15.58 -11.22 -5.31
N GLU A 43 14.63 -12.14 -5.31
CA GLU A 43 14.26 -12.95 -6.48
C GLU A 43 12.77 -12.77 -6.76
N GLY A 44 12.44 -11.82 -7.63
CA GLY A 44 11.07 -11.55 -8.05
C GLY A 44 10.26 -10.73 -7.04
N TYR A 45 9.00 -11.12 -6.85
CA TYR A 45 8.01 -10.37 -6.08
C TYR A 45 7.24 -11.30 -5.14
N GLU A 46 7.00 -10.81 -3.93
CA GLU A 46 5.99 -11.36 -3.04
C GLU A 46 4.70 -10.55 -3.18
N PHE A 47 3.54 -11.21 -3.12
CA PHE A 47 2.26 -10.52 -3.20
C PHE A 47 1.58 -10.40 -1.84
N PHE A 48 0.98 -9.24 -1.61
CA PHE A 48 0.12 -8.97 -0.47
C PHE A 48 -1.28 -8.60 -0.96
N VAL A 49 -2.30 -9.11 -0.28
CA VAL A 49 -3.66 -8.60 -0.43
C VAL A 49 -3.86 -7.52 0.62
N GLY A 50 -4.16 -6.31 0.17
CA GLY A 50 -4.65 -5.23 1.02
C GLY A 50 -6.16 -5.25 1.07
N GLN A 51 -6.75 -5.21 2.25
CA GLN A 51 -8.19 -5.18 2.46
C GLN A 51 -8.57 -4.04 3.40
N TRP A 52 -9.41 -3.12 2.92
CA TRP A 52 -9.94 -2.01 3.69
C TRP A 52 -11.03 -2.50 4.65
N SER A 53 -10.95 -2.03 5.91
CA SER A 53 -11.96 -2.23 6.95
C SER A 53 -12.13 -0.92 7.71
N GLY A 54 -13.21 -0.18 7.40
CA GLY A 54 -13.29 1.22 7.83
C GLY A 54 -12.07 2.00 7.31
N THR A 55 -11.47 2.85 8.13
CA THR A 55 -10.28 3.64 7.76
C THR A 55 -8.96 2.88 7.93
N GLU A 56 -9.02 1.58 8.20
CA GLU A 56 -7.88 0.69 8.34
C GLU A 56 -7.65 -0.08 7.03
N LEU A 57 -6.39 -0.26 6.64
CA LEU A 57 -6.00 -1.10 5.52
C LEU A 57 -5.09 -2.21 5.99
N HIS A 58 -5.59 -3.44 5.91
CA HIS A 58 -4.93 -4.65 6.37
C HIS A 58 -4.20 -5.34 5.21
N PHE A 59 -2.91 -5.58 5.37
CA PHE A 59 -2.10 -6.32 4.41
C PHE A 59 -1.77 -7.70 4.96
N THR A 60 -2.09 -8.72 4.17
CA THR A 60 -1.74 -10.11 4.44
C THR A 60 -1.08 -10.70 3.20
N SER A 61 0.03 -11.40 3.35
CA SER A 61 0.70 -12.06 2.22
C SER A 61 -0.23 -13.09 1.59
N LEU A 62 -0.20 -13.17 0.27
CA LEU A 62 -1.06 -14.08 -0.49
C LEU A 62 -0.79 -15.54 -0.11
N ILE A 63 0.47 -15.89 0.19
CA ILE A 63 0.83 -17.23 0.63
C ILE A 63 0.23 -17.59 2.00
N ASN A 64 0.16 -16.64 2.93
CA ASN A 64 -0.50 -16.87 4.23
C ASN A 64 -2.01 -17.06 4.05
N ILE A 65 -2.65 -16.26 3.18
CA ILE A 65 -4.07 -16.46 2.86
C ILE A 65 -4.31 -17.85 2.26
N GLN A 66 -3.47 -18.28 1.32
CA GLN A 66 -3.61 -19.59 0.67
C GLN A 66 -3.39 -20.77 1.63
N THR A 67 -2.54 -20.61 2.65
CA THR A 67 -2.19 -21.69 3.59
C THR A 67 -3.06 -21.70 4.86
N GLN A 68 -3.55 -20.54 5.30
CA GLN A 68 -4.26 -20.37 6.59
C GLN A 68 -5.71 -19.86 6.43
N GLY A 69 -6.12 -19.46 5.22
CA GLY A 69 -7.46 -18.95 4.95
C GLY A 69 -7.78 -17.66 5.71
N GLU A 70 -9.02 -17.55 6.19
CA GLU A 70 -9.52 -16.37 6.92
C GLU A 70 -8.79 -16.11 8.25
N ALA A 71 -8.08 -17.10 8.80
CA ALA A 71 -7.31 -16.96 10.03
C ALA A 71 -5.92 -16.31 9.82
N ALA A 72 -5.52 -16.05 8.57
CA ALA A 72 -4.23 -15.48 8.26
C ALA A 72 -4.08 -14.06 8.86
N PRO A 73 -3.11 -13.82 9.76
CA PRO A 73 -2.98 -12.52 10.44
C PRO A 73 -2.43 -11.46 9.49
N SER A 74 -2.89 -10.21 9.67
CA SER A 74 -2.30 -9.06 8.97
C SER A 74 -0.85 -8.88 9.39
N GLN A 75 0.03 -8.72 8.41
CA GLN A 75 1.47 -8.45 8.62
C GLN A 75 1.77 -6.95 8.65
N LEU A 76 0.86 -6.14 8.10
CA LEU A 76 0.90 -4.69 8.15
C LEU A 76 -0.54 -4.15 8.20
N VAL A 77 -0.78 -3.15 9.05
CA VAL A 77 -2.04 -2.41 9.09
C VAL A 77 -1.73 -0.93 8.98
N LEU A 78 -2.40 -0.22 8.07
CA LEU A 78 -2.33 1.23 7.96
C LEU A 78 -3.58 1.84 8.58
N TYR A 79 -3.39 2.68 9.59
CA TYR A 79 -4.47 3.41 10.25
C TYR A 79 -4.55 4.82 9.69
N HIS A 80 -5.74 5.23 9.25
CA HIS A 80 -6.01 6.60 8.81
C HIS A 80 -6.93 7.30 9.82
N TYR A 81 -6.49 8.48 10.26
CA TYR A 81 -7.12 9.31 11.28
C TYR A 81 -7.65 10.61 10.64
N PRO A 82 -8.94 10.65 10.22
CA PRO A 82 -9.51 11.76 9.47
C PRO A 82 -10.03 12.92 10.34
N GLU A 83 -9.79 12.90 11.66
CA GLU A 83 -10.33 13.86 12.62
C GLU A 83 -9.93 15.30 12.30
N LEU A 84 -8.72 15.49 11.76
CA LEU A 84 -8.19 16.81 11.38
C LEU A 84 -8.56 17.22 9.94
N GLN A 85 -9.31 16.40 9.19
CA GLN A 85 -9.56 16.64 7.78
C GLN A 85 -10.34 17.94 7.53
N LYS A 86 -11.42 18.16 8.29
CA LYS A 86 -12.28 19.36 8.13
C LYS A 86 -11.60 20.64 8.62
N GLU A 87 -10.89 20.57 9.75
CA GLU A 87 -10.31 21.74 10.40
C GLU A 87 -8.95 22.14 9.81
N LYS A 88 -8.11 21.15 9.48
CA LYS A 88 -6.72 21.34 9.07
C LYS A 88 -6.44 20.91 7.62
N GLY A 89 -7.42 20.32 6.93
CA GLY A 89 -7.24 19.86 5.56
C GLY A 89 -6.29 18.66 5.44
N ILE A 90 -6.08 17.90 6.51
CA ILE A 90 -5.13 16.78 6.56
C ILE A 90 -5.72 15.55 7.27
N VAL A 91 -5.24 14.38 6.87
CA VAL A 91 -5.46 13.09 7.51
C VAL A 91 -4.13 12.55 7.97
N LEU A 92 -4.06 12.07 9.21
CA LEU A 92 -2.84 11.45 9.74
C LEU A 92 -2.86 9.96 9.45
N MET A 93 -1.70 9.40 9.15
CA MET A 93 -1.54 7.96 8.94
C MET A 93 -0.34 7.44 9.76
N THR A 94 -0.51 6.25 10.33
CA THR A 94 0.57 5.43 10.90
C THR A 94 0.38 3.97 10.50
N ALA A 95 1.45 3.19 10.63
CA ALA A 95 1.41 1.76 10.45
C ALA A 95 1.62 0.99 11.77
N GLU A 96 1.00 -0.18 11.86
CA GLU A 96 1.43 -1.29 12.72
C GLU A 96 1.98 -2.40 11.82
N ARG A 97 3.13 -2.97 12.17
CA ARG A 97 3.85 -3.94 11.34
C ARG A 97 4.34 -5.10 12.20
N ASP A 98 4.17 -6.33 11.72
CA ASP A 98 4.90 -7.47 12.27
C ASP A 98 6.35 -7.43 11.79
N SER A 99 7.25 -7.06 12.72
CA SER A 99 8.67 -6.88 12.45
C SER A 99 9.43 -8.16 12.08
N LYS A 100 8.81 -9.34 12.25
CA LYS A 100 9.38 -10.61 11.81
C LYS A 100 9.26 -10.83 10.30
N PHE A 101 8.30 -10.17 9.63
CA PHE A 101 7.95 -10.46 8.23
C PHE A 101 8.23 -9.30 7.27
N LEU A 102 8.05 -8.08 7.75
CA LEU A 102 8.27 -6.88 6.96
C LEU A 102 9.28 -6.02 7.70
N VAL A 103 10.14 -5.31 6.99
CA VAL A 103 10.93 -4.20 7.53
C VAL A 103 10.32 -2.85 7.11
N VAL A 104 10.73 -1.74 7.73
CA VAL A 104 10.06 -0.43 7.52
C VAL A 104 10.02 0.00 6.06
N HIS A 105 11.10 -0.22 5.31
CA HIS A 105 11.15 0.16 3.90
C HIS A 105 10.18 -0.65 3.02
N GLU A 106 9.90 -1.90 3.40
CA GLU A 106 8.92 -2.76 2.71
C GLU A 106 7.50 -2.29 3.00
N ALA A 107 7.21 -1.98 4.26
CA ALA A 107 5.94 -1.39 4.64
C ALA A 107 5.72 -0.02 3.96
N GLN A 108 6.77 0.79 3.83
CA GLN A 108 6.70 2.07 3.13
C GLN A 108 6.40 1.87 1.64
N CYS A 109 7.01 0.85 1.02
CA CYS A 109 6.73 0.49 -0.38
C CYS A 109 5.25 0.12 -0.58
N LEU A 110 4.69 -0.72 0.30
CA LEU A 110 3.26 -1.06 0.26
C LEU A 110 2.38 0.19 0.46
N ALA A 111 2.67 1.03 1.45
CA ALA A 111 1.93 2.27 1.69
C ALA A 111 1.97 3.25 0.49
N ASN A 112 3.11 3.34 -0.20
CA ASN A 112 3.24 4.17 -1.39
C ASN A 112 2.43 3.61 -2.57
N GLN A 113 2.34 2.29 -2.70
CA GLN A 113 1.48 1.66 -3.71
C GLN A 113 0.00 1.96 -3.46
N VAL A 114 -0.46 2.07 -2.20
CA VAL A 114 -1.83 2.52 -1.91
C VAL A 114 -2.10 3.88 -2.54
N GLN A 115 -1.16 4.82 -2.40
CA GLN A 115 -1.30 6.13 -3.03
C GLN A 115 -1.30 6.00 -4.56
N LEU A 116 -0.42 5.17 -5.15
CA LEU A 116 -0.36 4.94 -6.59
C LEU A 116 -1.71 4.45 -7.15
N PHE A 117 -2.29 3.43 -6.54
CA PHE A 117 -3.47 2.74 -7.06
C PHE A 117 -4.80 3.40 -6.68
N TYR A 118 -4.89 4.04 -5.51
CA TYR A 118 -6.13 4.63 -5.03
C TYR A 118 -6.16 6.16 -5.07
N ALA A 119 -5.02 6.85 -5.00
CA ALA A 119 -4.98 8.30 -4.77
C ALA A 119 -4.44 9.13 -5.95
N THR A 120 -4.12 8.52 -7.08
CA THR A 120 -3.66 9.22 -8.29
C THR A 120 -4.81 9.55 -9.25
N ASP A 121 -4.62 10.56 -10.09
CA ASP A 121 -5.56 10.92 -11.16
C ASP A 121 -5.42 10.06 -12.41
N ARG A 122 -4.45 9.13 -12.44
CA ARG A 122 -4.27 8.16 -13.53
C ARG A 122 -5.40 7.14 -13.47
N SER A 123 -6.21 7.06 -14.52
CA SER A 123 -7.32 6.12 -14.59
C SER A 123 -6.83 4.67 -14.67
N GLU A 124 -5.68 4.44 -15.30
CA GLU A 124 -5.14 3.11 -15.56
C GLU A 124 -4.76 2.37 -14.27
N THR A 125 -4.24 3.10 -13.27
CA THR A 125 -3.86 2.48 -11.99
C THR A 125 -5.11 2.07 -11.20
N TYR A 126 -6.14 2.91 -11.16
CA TYR A 126 -7.39 2.57 -10.46
C TYR A 126 -8.21 1.52 -11.22
N GLU A 127 -8.14 1.46 -12.55
CA GLU A 127 -8.80 0.42 -13.35
C GLU A 127 -8.33 -0.99 -12.98
N LEU A 128 -7.06 -1.16 -12.60
CA LEU A 128 -6.56 -2.43 -12.07
C LEU A 128 -7.28 -2.82 -10.78
N VAL A 129 -7.52 -1.84 -9.90
CA VAL A 129 -8.27 -2.03 -8.65
C VAL A 129 -9.71 -2.41 -8.93
N GLU A 130 -10.39 -1.69 -9.82
CA GLU A 130 -11.77 -2.01 -10.21
C GLU A 130 -11.88 -3.40 -10.83
N THR A 131 -10.94 -3.75 -11.70
CA THR A 131 -10.89 -5.07 -12.34
C THR A 131 -10.68 -6.17 -11.31
N PHE A 132 -9.80 -5.97 -10.31
CA PHE A 132 -9.63 -6.94 -9.23
C PHE A 132 -10.92 -7.18 -8.42
N ASN A 133 -11.68 -6.12 -8.11
CA ASN A 133 -12.87 -6.21 -7.25
C ASN A 133 -14.14 -6.66 -7.98
N HIS A 134 -14.29 -6.31 -9.27
CA HIS A 134 -15.54 -6.49 -10.01
C HIS A 134 -15.43 -7.45 -11.20
N ARG A 135 -14.22 -7.69 -11.71
CA ARG A 135 -13.94 -8.51 -12.90
C ARG A 135 -12.69 -9.37 -12.68
N SER A 136 -12.64 -10.08 -11.55
CA SER A 136 -11.42 -10.79 -11.10
C SER A 136 -10.87 -11.81 -12.10
N SER A 137 -11.71 -12.37 -12.98
CA SER A 137 -11.29 -13.26 -14.08
C SER A 137 -10.46 -12.56 -15.17
N GLU A 138 -10.59 -11.25 -15.31
CA GLU A 138 -9.83 -10.43 -16.27
C GLU A 138 -8.55 -9.84 -15.67
N PHE A 139 -8.40 -9.93 -14.35
CA PHE A 139 -7.30 -9.32 -13.61
C PHE A 139 -5.96 -9.99 -13.95
N LYS A 140 -4.93 -9.15 -14.18
CA LYS A 140 -3.56 -9.60 -14.51
C LYS A 140 -2.58 -9.01 -13.51
N TYR A 141 -2.04 -9.86 -12.63
CA TYR A 141 -1.07 -9.41 -11.62
C TYR A 141 0.21 -8.81 -12.22
N MET A 142 0.60 -9.23 -13.43
CA MET A 142 1.75 -8.66 -14.15
C MET A 142 1.58 -7.16 -14.44
N SER A 143 0.34 -6.68 -14.60
CA SER A 143 0.08 -5.25 -14.77
C SER A 143 0.36 -4.45 -13.48
N VAL A 144 0.16 -5.06 -12.31
CA VAL A 144 0.52 -4.46 -11.01
C VAL A 144 2.04 -4.30 -10.91
N ILE A 145 2.80 -5.32 -11.31
CA ILE A 145 4.26 -5.26 -11.35
C ILE A 145 4.72 -4.15 -12.32
N ALA A 146 4.16 -4.11 -13.53
CA ALA A 146 4.54 -3.12 -14.53
C ALA A 146 4.31 -1.67 -14.02
N GLU A 147 3.16 -1.40 -13.40
CA GLU A 147 2.88 -0.08 -12.80
C GLU A 147 3.83 0.24 -11.64
N LEU A 148 4.14 -0.75 -10.80
CA LEU A 148 5.11 -0.58 -9.73
C LEU A 148 6.49 -0.21 -10.28
N GLU A 149 6.97 -0.93 -11.29
CA GLU A 149 8.26 -0.67 -11.92
C GLU A 149 8.32 0.69 -12.61
N GLN A 150 7.27 1.04 -13.36
CA GLN A 150 7.16 2.34 -14.04
C GLN A 150 7.14 3.51 -13.04
N SER A 151 6.51 3.33 -11.88
CA SER A 151 6.48 4.35 -10.81
C SER A 151 7.83 4.53 -10.11
N GLY A 152 8.74 3.57 -10.24
CA GLY A 152 10.03 3.55 -9.55
C GLY A 152 9.95 3.22 -8.04
N LEU A 153 8.76 2.92 -7.51
CA LEU A 153 8.58 2.56 -6.11
C LEU A 153 9.27 1.22 -5.78
N GLY A 154 9.95 1.17 -4.63
CA GLY A 154 10.64 -0.04 -4.17
C GLY A 154 11.85 -0.43 -5.01
N ARG A 155 12.41 0.49 -5.81
CA ARG A 155 13.61 0.24 -6.62
C ARG A 155 14.81 -0.12 -5.75
N GLU A 156 14.94 0.54 -4.60
CA GLU A 156 15.93 0.30 -3.56
C GLU A 156 15.82 -1.09 -2.91
N LEU A 157 14.66 -1.73 -3.02
CA LEU A 157 14.40 -3.08 -2.47
C LEU A 157 14.93 -4.20 -3.35
N ARG A 158 15.30 -3.88 -4.60
CA ARG A 158 15.88 -4.81 -5.56
C ARG A 158 17.40 -4.71 -5.51
N PRO A 159 18.13 -5.70 -4.98
CA PRO A 159 19.58 -5.69 -5.03
C PRO A 159 20.02 -5.87 -6.49
N GLY A 160 20.69 -4.88 -7.09
CA GLY A 160 21.41 -5.07 -8.36
C GLY A 160 20.89 -4.35 -9.62
N GLN A 161 20.27 -3.17 -9.51
CA GLN A 161 20.32 -2.20 -10.63
C GLN A 161 21.23 -1.03 -10.27
N VAL A 162 22.50 -1.34 -9.95
CA VAL A 162 23.57 -0.37 -10.12
C VAL A 162 23.63 -0.11 -11.62
N SER A 163 23.44 1.15 -12.00
CA SER A 163 23.57 1.59 -13.38
C SER A 163 24.93 1.18 -13.92
N ASP A 164 24.95 0.25 -14.86
CA ASP A 164 25.99 0.20 -15.88
C ASP A 164 25.86 1.49 -16.71
N LYS A 165 26.46 2.56 -16.20
CA LYS A 165 26.96 3.65 -17.02
C LYS A 165 28.44 3.39 -17.18
N SER A 166 28.77 2.57 -18.17
CA SER A 166 30.05 2.63 -18.88
C SER A 166 29.93 3.60 -20.04
#